data_AF-A0A3E5GMY8-F1
#
_entry.id   AF-A0A3E5GMY8-F1
#
_cell.length_a   1.000
_cell.length_b   1.000
_cell.length_c   1.000
_cell.angle_alpha   90.00
_cell.angle_beta   90.00
_cell.angle_gamma   90.00
#
_symmetry.space_group_name_H-M   'P 1'
#
loop_
_entity.id
_entity.type
_entity.pdbx_description
1 polymer ?
#
loop_
_entity_poly.entity_id
_entity_poly.type
_entity_poly.pdbx_seq_one_letter_code
_entity_poly.pdbx_strand_id
1 'polypeptide(L)'
;MSRKGGGKVVVPPGVWKTGRIELKSNVNLHLEEGAELHFSGNIKDYLPVALTRYEGIEVYSLGALVYADNQENIALTGHGRLIAPTTDCEIWKHQCSVSIEQYVE
;
A
#
# COMPACT_ATOMS: atom_id res chain seq x y z
N MET A 1 -16.82 -4.64 -2.23
CA MET A 1 -17.41 -3.40 -1.67
C MET A 1 -17.82 -3.64 -0.22
N SER A 2 -17.51 -2.73 0.70
CA SER A 2 -18.09 -2.78 2.06
C SER A 2 -19.60 -2.60 1.92
N ARG A 3 -20.39 -3.62 2.28
CA ARG A 3 -21.87 -3.57 2.23
C ARG A 3 -22.48 -2.49 3.14
N LYS A 4 -21.66 -1.79 3.95
CA LYS A 4 -22.10 -0.79 4.94
C LYS A 4 -21.66 0.65 4.61
N GLY A 5 -21.09 0.90 3.43
CA GLY A 5 -20.75 2.26 2.98
C GLY A 5 -19.47 2.87 3.57
N GLY A 6 -18.72 2.12 4.37
CA GLY A 6 -17.47 2.57 4.99
C GLY A 6 -17.24 1.92 6.35
N GLY A 7 -16.26 2.42 7.10
CA GLY A 7 -16.04 2.04 8.49
C GLY A 7 -14.59 2.07 8.93
N LYS A 8 -14.37 1.70 10.20
CA LYS A 8 -13.05 1.53 10.78
C LYS A 8 -12.61 0.08 10.65
N VAL A 9 -11.48 -0.14 9.97
CA VAL A 9 -10.77 -1.43 9.94
C VAL A 9 -9.72 -1.38 11.04
N VAL A 10 -9.85 -2.23 12.05
CA VAL A 10 -8.93 -2.24 13.20
C VAL A 10 -7.88 -3.33 13.00
N VAL A 11 -6.61 -2.95 13.11
CA VAL A 11 -5.47 -3.86 13.17
C VAL A 11 -5.03 -3.92 14.64
N PRO A 12 -5.26 -5.05 15.33
CA PRO A 12 -4.95 -5.16 16.76
C PRO A 12 -3.44 -5.37 16.99
N PRO A 13 -2.96 -5.30 18.25
CA PRO A 13 -1.55 -5.47 18.57
C PRO A 13 -0.99 -6.80 18.03
N GLY A 14 0.24 -6.76 17.52
CA GLY A 14 0.91 -7.90 16.90
C GLY A 14 1.53 -7.58 15.54
N VAL A 15 2.16 -8.59 14.94
CA VAL A 15 2.88 -8.46 13.66
C VAL A 15 2.04 -9.02 12.52
N TRP A 16 1.70 -8.16 11.56
CA TRP A 16 0.85 -8.45 10.42
C TRP A 16 1.64 -8.31 9.12
N LYS A 17 1.65 -9.33 8.27
CA LYS A 17 2.28 -9.24 6.94
C LYS A 17 1.24 -8.86 5.89
N THR A 18 1.61 -7.97 4.97
CA THR A 18 0.73 -7.50 3.91
C THR A 18 1.47 -7.17 2.62
N GLY A 19 0.76 -7.19 1.49
CA GLY A 19 1.15 -6.49 0.26
C GLY A 19 0.66 -5.04 0.28
N ARG A 20 0.46 -4.45 -0.92
CA ARG A 20 -0.14 -3.11 -1.04
C ARG A 20 -1.52 -3.06 -0.36
N ILE A 21 -1.76 -2.01 0.42
CA ILE A 21 -3.10 -1.70 0.95
C ILE A 21 -3.74 -0.64 0.07
N GLU A 22 -4.85 -1.01 -0.57
CA GLU A 22 -5.69 -0.07 -1.30
C GLU A 22 -6.86 0.40 -0.42
N LEU A 23 -6.77 1.63 0.07
CA LEU A 23 -7.88 2.25 0.78
C LEU A 23 -9.02 2.55 -0.20
N LYS A 24 -10.25 2.44 0.29
CA LYS A 24 -11.48 2.79 -0.44
C LYS A 24 -12.20 3.92 0.30
N SER A 25 -13.11 4.62 -0.36
CA SER A 25 -13.83 5.74 0.25
C SER A 25 -14.50 5.36 1.58
N ASN A 26 -14.50 6.31 2.50
CA ASN A 26 -15.10 6.20 3.84
C ASN A 26 -14.44 5.11 4.73
N VAL A 27 -13.20 4.71 4.46
CA VAL A 27 -12.44 3.74 5.26
C VAL A 27 -11.42 4.45 6.15
N ASN A 28 -11.45 4.14 7.45
CA ASN A 28 -10.38 4.43 8.38
C ASN A 28 -9.62 3.14 8.71
N LEU A 29 -8.38 2.99 8.24
CA LEU A 29 -7.47 1.95 8.70
C LEU A 29 -6.84 2.38 10.03
N HIS A 30 -7.16 1.68 11.12
CA HIS A 30 -6.73 2.04 12.47
C HIS A 30 -5.78 0.98 13.03
N LEU A 31 -4.52 1.36 13.26
CA LEU A 31 -3.51 0.49 13.85
C LEU A 31 -3.43 0.76 15.36
N GLU A 32 -3.88 -0.19 16.17
CA GLU A 32 -3.80 -0.07 17.62
C GLU A 32 -2.33 -0.01 18.10
N GLU A 33 -2.12 0.51 19.31
CA GLU A 33 -0.79 0.54 19.92
C GLU A 33 -0.20 -0.88 20.01
N GLY A 34 1.04 -1.04 19.55
CA GLY A 34 1.69 -2.36 19.46
C GLY A 34 1.33 -3.17 18.21
N ALA A 35 0.49 -2.66 17.30
CA ALA A 35 0.32 -3.24 15.97
C ALA A 35 1.50 -2.86 15.06
N GLU A 36 2.06 -3.82 14.35
CA GLU A 36 3.06 -3.62 13.31
C GLU A 36 2.57 -4.23 12.00
N LEU A 37 2.49 -3.41 10.96
CA LEU A 37 2.11 -3.84 9.63
C LEU A 37 3.35 -3.86 8.72
N HIS A 38 3.82 -5.06 8.41
CA HIS A 38 5.03 -5.34 7.64
C HIS A 38 4.69 -5.55 6.16
N PHE A 39 5.16 -4.64 5.32
CA PHE A 39 4.95 -4.69 3.88
C PHE A 39 5.93 -5.65 3.21
N SER A 40 5.41 -6.44 2.27
CA SER A 40 6.17 -7.40 1.48
C SER A 40 7.22 -6.71 0.62
N GLY A 41 8.35 -7.38 0.41
CA GLY A 41 9.38 -6.95 -0.53
C GLY A 41 9.22 -7.53 -1.94
N ASN A 42 8.19 -8.35 -2.19
CA ASN A 42 8.01 -9.06 -3.47
C ASN A 42 7.15 -8.25 -4.44
N ILE A 43 7.55 -8.19 -5.71
CA ILE A 43 6.85 -7.39 -6.74
C ILE A 43 5.39 -7.83 -6.93
N LYS A 44 5.13 -9.15 -6.90
CA LYS A 44 3.79 -9.71 -7.12
C LYS A 44 2.72 -9.16 -6.18
N ASP A 45 3.11 -8.72 -4.98
CA ASP A 45 2.19 -8.22 -3.96
C ASP A 45 1.80 -6.74 -4.19
N TYR A 46 2.32 -6.14 -5.27
CA TYR A 46 2.05 -4.78 -5.76
C TYR A 46 1.51 -4.78 -7.19
N LEU A 47 1.20 -5.95 -7.75
CA LEU A 47 0.50 -6.10 -9.01
C LEU A 47 -1.02 -6.20 -8.77
N PRO A 48 -1.87 -5.71 -9.68
CA PRO A 48 -1.51 -4.98 -10.92
C PRO A 48 -0.90 -3.60 -10.61
N VAL A 49 -0.19 -3.06 -11.60
CA VAL A 49 0.38 -1.70 -11.51
C VAL A 49 -0.73 -0.67 -11.26
N ALA A 50 -0.36 0.41 -10.57
CA ALA A 50 -1.23 1.51 -10.21
C ALA A 50 -0.77 2.80 -10.87
N LEU A 51 -1.72 3.67 -11.22
CA LEU A 51 -1.43 5.02 -11.69
C LEU A 51 -0.78 5.80 -10.52
N THR A 52 0.41 6.30 -10.75
CA THR A 52 1.18 7.02 -9.73
C THR A 52 2.06 8.09 -10.38
N ARG A 53 2.89 8.76 -9.57
CA ARG A 53 3.86 9.74 -10.04
C ARG A 53 5.25 9.38 -9.56
N TYR A 54 6.22 9.48 -10.45
CA TYR A 54 7.64 9.38 -10.15
C TYR A 54 8.34 10.65 -10.61
N GLU A 55 8.98 11.36 -9.69
CA GLU A 55 9.68 12.64 -9.96
C GLU A 55 8.84 13.67 -10.75
N GLY A 56 7.53 13.68 -10.52
CA GLY A 56 6.58 14.60 -11.17
C GLY A 56 5.96 14.10 -12.48
N ILE A 57 6.35 12.92 -12.97
CA ILE A 57 5.82 12.30 -14.20
C ILE A 57 4.77 11.25 -13.84
N GLU A 58 3.61 11.29 -14.50
CA GLU A 58 2.57 10.27 -14.37
C GLU A 58 2.98 8.97 -15.07
N VAL A 59 2.87 7.86 -14.34
CA VAL A 59 3.34 6.55 -14.79
C VAL A 59 2.51 5.45 -14.14
N TYR A 60 2.37 4.31 -14.83
CA TYR A 60 1.90 3.07 -14.20
C TYR A 60 3.09 2.33 -13.59
N SER A 61 3.07 2.16 -12.27
CA SER A 61 4.15 1.51 -11.52
C SER A 61 3.59 0.65 -10.39
N LEU A 62 4.45 0.03 -9.59
CA LEU A 62 4.05 -0.76 -8.41
C LEU A 62 3.27 0.07 -7.38
N GLY A 63 3.41 1.40 -7.43
CA GLY A 63 2.66 2.34 -6.61
C GLY A 63 3.21 2.45 -5.18
N ALA A 64 2.42 3.07 -4.31
CA ALA A 64 2.75 3.23 -2.89
C ALA A 64 2.36 1.98 -2.08
N LEU A 65 2.98 1.80 -0.90
CA LEU A 65 2.64 0.73 0.05
C LEU A 65 1.18 0.84 0.54
N VAL A 66 0.75 2.07 0.83
CA VAL A 66 -0.65 2.42 1.10
C VAL A 66 -1.09 3.36 -0.02
N TYR A 67 -2.14 2.97 -0.73
CA TYR A 67 -2.58 3.63 -1.96
C TYR A 67 -4.06 3.95 -1.90
N ALA A 68 -4.43 5.09 -2.47
CA ALA A 68 -5.81 5.48 -2.70
C ALA A 68 -5.84 6.35 -3.95
N ASP A 69 -6.67 5.98 -4.92
CA ASP A 69 -6.90 6.77 -6.13
C ASP A 69 -8.39 7.03 -6.30
N ASN A 70 -8.73 8.30 -6.55
CA ASN A 70 -10.10 8.79 -6.64
C ASN A 70 -11.00 8.32 -5.46
N GLN A 71 -10.47 8.34 -4.24
CA GLN A 71 -11.20 8.00 -3.02
C GLN A 71 -11.36 9.23 -2.12
N GLU A 72 -12.41 9.23 -1.31
CA GLU A 72 -12.75 10.33 -0.40
C GLU A 72 -12.98 9.83 1.04
N ASN A 73 -12.83 10.72 2.02
CA ASN A 73 -13.07 10.43 3.44
C ASN A 73 -12.28 9.21 3.94
N ILE A 74 -11.01 9.13 3.55
CA ILE A 74 -10.09 8.08 4.01
C ILE A 74 -9.30 8.54 5.22
N ALA A 75 -8.93 7.60 6.09
CA ALA A 75 -8.04 7.86 7.20
C ALA A 75 -7.10 6.67 7.46
N LEU A 76 -5.91 6.99 7.94
CA LEU A 76 -4.97 6.06 8.54
C LEU A 76 -4.64 6.60 9.93
N THR A 77 -5.02 5.90 10.99
CA THR A 77 -4.97 6.41 12.37
C THR A 77 -4.44 5.38 13.35
N GLY A 78 -4.17 5.83 14.58
CA GLY A 78 -3.71 4.99 15.68
C GLY A 78 -2.21 5.14 15.98
N HIS A 79 -1.70 4.29 16.87
CA HIS A 79 -0.33 4.37 17.42
C HIS A 79 0.55 3.18 16.99
N GLY A 80 0.02 2.27 16.18
CA GLY A 80 0.82 1.21 15.57
C GLY A 80 1.74 1.73 14.47
N ARG A 81 2.55 0.82 13.90
CA ARG A 81 3.65 1.14 12.99
C ARG A 81 3.45 0.51 11.62
N LEU A 82 3.79 1.28 10.58
CA LEU A 82 3.99 0.76 9.23
C LEU A 82 5.48 0.45 9.05
N ILE A 83 5.80 -0.77 8.66
CA ILE A 83 7.17 -1.26 8.49
C ILE A 83 7.40 -1.54 7.00
N ALA A 84 8.19 -0.69 6.35
CA ALA A 84 8.60 -0.87 4.97
C ALA A 84 9.53 -2.10 4.83
N PRO A 85 9.56 -2.75 3.65
CA PRO A 85 10.53 -3.81 3.39
C PRO A 85 11.96 -3.26 3.40
N THR A 86 12.93 -4.15 3.57
CA THR A 86 14.36 -3.83 3.52
C THR A 86 14.80 -3.41 2.11
N THR A 87 15.90 -2.67 2.01
CA THR A 87 16.38 -2.13 0.72
C THR A 87 16.98 -3.18 -0.22
N ASP A 88 17.22 -4.41 0.25
CA ASP A 88 17.69 -5.53 -0.56
C ASP A 88 16.54 -6.33 -1.21
N CYS A 89 15.29 -5.92 -1.03
CA CYS A 89 14.13 -6.58 -1.61
C CYS A 89 13.92 -6.31 -3.11
N GLU A 90 13.02 -7.08 -3.74
CA GLU A 90 12.73 -6.98 -5.18
C GLU A 90 12.18 -5.61 -5.54
N ILE A 91 11.18 -5.10 -4.79
CA ILE A 91 10.54 -3.82 -5.14
C ILE A 91 11.52 -2.65 -5.13
N TRP A 92 12.54 -2.68 -4.26
CA TRP A 92 13.56 -1.62 -4.19
C TRP A 92 14.53 -1.70 -5.36
N LYS A 93 14.99 -2.91 -5.70
CA LYS A 93 15.90 -3.15 -6.83
C LYS A 93 15.31 -2.73 -8.17
N HIS A 94 13.99 -2.87 -8.32
CA HIS A 94 13.29 -2.56 -9.56
C HIS A 94 12.74 -1.13 -9.64
N GLN A 95 12.67 -0.38 -8.54
CA GLN A 95 12.19 1.01 -8.53
C GLN A 95 13.14 1.97 -9.30
N CYS A 96 14.44 1.65 -9.35
CA CYS A 96 15.44 2.43 -10.09
C CYS A 96 15.65 2.00 -11.55
N SER A 97 14.96 0.94 -12.01
CA SER A 97 15.10 0.41 -13.37
C SER A 97 13.83 0.70 -14.14
N VAL A 98 13.81 1.84 -14.84
CA VAL A 98 12.68 2.34 -15.63
C VAL A 98 12.39 1.40 -16.81
N SER A 99 11.69 0.29 -16.57
CA SER A 99 11.04 -0.56 -17.59
C SER A 99 10.09 -1.54 -16.90
N ILE A 100 8.95 -1.04 -16.41
CA ILE A 100 7.86 -1.86 -15.85
C ILE A 100 6.91 -2.34 -16.96
N GLU A 101 7.24 -2.00 -18.21
CA GLU A 101 6.49 -2.33 -19.43
C GLU A 101 6.24 -3.84 -19.59
N GLN A 102 7.11 -4.69 -19.03
CA GLN A 102 6.91 -6.14 -19.05
C GLN A 102 5.77 -6.67 -18.15
N TYR A 103 5.17 -5.82 -17.30
CA TYR A 103 4.07 -6.19 -16.39
C TYR A 103 2.76 -5.49 -16.72
N VAL A 104 2.71 -4.75 -17.84
CA VAL A 104 1.52 -4.10 -18.37
C VAL A 104 1.12 -4.90 -19.61
N GLU A 105 0.04 -5.69 -19.52
CA GLU A 105 -0.64 -6.23 -20.71
C GLU A 105 -1.47 -5.15 -21.41
#